data_AF-A0A7V9SJQ5-F1
#
_entry.id   AF-A0A7V9SJQ5-F1
#
_cell.length_a   1.000
_cell.length_b   1.000
_cell.length_c   1.000
_cell.angle_alpha   90.00
_cell.angle_beta   90.00
_cell.angle_gamma   90.00
#
_symmetry.space_group_name_H-M   'P 1'
#
loop_
_entity.id
_entity.type
_entity.pdbx_description
1 polymer ?
#
loop_
_entity_poly.entity_id
_entity_poly.type
_entity_poly.pdbx_seq_one_letter_code
_entity_poly.pdbx_strand_id
1 'polypeptide(L)'
;SALASAGGVAVTFALVAGATGDPFDVFLAYRFPGQPLLWREEGVQATVSVHDVPSARGGRRAMYLDGLHQASNIGPMVSAHLRVGHLPMALHPQARRALVIGLGGGVTAGAVSQYPGVNVDVVELSPAVVRAAAFFEDVNSGVTSRGNVRIRLDDGRNYLMLTTETYDVITADIILPIHAGAGNVYSAEYFELARRVLNDSGVMLQWVYGSGEDYRLIARTFMGVFPYVTVWDDGSLLIGSKRPLQLSRSDFEWKLHIPETAAALEAAGLGSFEELQRLYRGDRAALQRLIGPGPVLTDDRPMVEYFLSLPAGADVDRSILRGDPADVWGETRTSAR
;
A
#
# COMPACT_ATOMS: atom_id res chain seq x y z
N SER A 1 52.27 -22.34 1.19
CA SER A 1 51.25 -23.33 1.57
C SER A 1 49.90 -22.72 1.97
N ALA A 2 49.75 -21.41 2.22
CA ALA A 2 48.44 -20.78 2.52
C ALA A 2 47.61 -20.38 1.26
N LEU A 3 48.26 -20.07 0.14
CA LEU A 3 47.57 -19.71 -1.12
C LEU A 3 46.89 -20.91 -1.79
N ALA A 4 47.46 -22.11 -1.67
CA ALA A 4 46.89 -23.34 -2.22
C ALA A 4 45.65 -23.81 -1.41
N SER A 5 45.64 -23.59 -0.10
CA SER A 5 44.48 -23.89 0.75
C SER A 5 43.33 -22.90 0.56
N ALA A 6 43.63 -21.61 0.33
CA ALA A 6 42.61 -20.60 0.02
C ALA A 6 41.93 -20.87 -1.34
N GLY A 7 42.71 -21.25 -2.36
CA GLY A 7 42.17 -21.66 -3.67
C GLY A 7 41.30 -22.91 -3.60
N GLY A 8 41.70 -23.90 -2.81
CA GLY A 8 40.89 -25.11 -2.59
C GLY A 8 39.56 -24.82 -1.89
N VAL A 9 39.56 -24.00 -0.84
CA VAL A 9 38.32 -23.60 -0.13
C VAL A 9 37.38 -22.80 -1.02
N ALA A 10 37.90 -21.86 -1.82
CA ALA A 10 37.09 -21.08 -2.75
C ALA A 10 36.46 -21.96 -3.85
N VAL A 11 37.21 -22.92 -4.40
CA VAL A 11 36.70 -23.87 -5.39
C VAL A 11 35.65 -24.80 -4.78
N THR A 12 35.88 -25.32 -3.58
CA THR A 12 34.89 -26.14 -2.88
C THR A 12 33.63 -25.36 -2.53
N PHE A 13 33.75 -24.11 -2.06
CA PHE A 13 32.59 -23.24 -1.81
C PHE A 13 31.82 -22.96 -3.09
N ALA A 14 32.50 -22.64 -4.21
CA ALA A 14 31.84 -22.41 -5.49
C ALA A 14 31.16 -23.68 -6.05
N LEU A 15 31.78 -24.86 -5.89
CA LEU A 15 31.20 -26.13 -6.29
C LEU A 15 29.97 -26.49 -5.44
N VAL A 16 30.05 -26.28 -4.12
CA VAL A 16 28.90 -26.50 -3.21
C VAL A 16 27.80 -25.50 -3.52
N ALA A 17 28.11 -24.21 -3.65
CA ALA A 17 27.16 -23.16 -3.98
C ALA A 17 26.51 -23.34 -5.36
N GLY A 18 27.24 -23.88 -6.34
CA GLY A 18 26.70 -24.22 -7.66
C GLY A 18 25.91 -25.54 -7.69
N ALA A 19 26.19 -26.46 -6.76
CA ALA A 19 25.47 -27.73 -6.63
C ALA A 19 24.21 -27.62 -5.76
N THR A 20 24.20 -26.69 -4.80
CA THR A 20 22.99 -26.28 -4.07
C THR A 20 22.22 -25.29 -4.94
N GLY A 21 20.95 -25.57 -5.25
CA GLY A 21 20.07 -24.57 -5.86
C GLY A 21 20.05 -23.29 -5.02
N ASP A 22 19.62 -22.18 -5.63
CA ASP A 22 19.55 -20.90 -4.90
C ASP A 22 18.76 -21.08 -3.59
N PRO A 23 19.36 -20.78 -2.42
CA PRO A 23 18.71 -20.99 -1.13
C PRO A 23 17.39 -20.22 -1.00
N PHE A 24 17.21 -19.11 -1.71
CA PHE A 24 15.94 -18.40 -1.76
C PHE A 24 14.88 -19.15 -2.54
N ASP A 25 15.24 -19.85 -3.62
CA ASP A 25 14.28 -20.65 -4.37
C ASP A 25 13.80 -21.84 -3.51
N VAL A 26 14.70 -22.44 -2.71
CA VAL A 26 14.36 -23.47 -1.72
C VAL A 26 13.45 -22.91 -0.64
N PHE A 27 13.79 -21.75 -0.07
CA PHE A 27 12.98 -21.09 0.95
C PHE A 27 11.58 -20.73 0.43
N LEU A 28 11.48 -20.15 -0.77
CA LEU A 28 10.22 -19.76 -1.38
C LEU A 28 9.35 -20.98 -1.71
N ALA A 29 9.95 -22.08 -2.19
CA ALA A 29 9.23 -23.33 -2.41
C ALA A 29 8.68 -23.92 -1.10
N TYR A 30 9.44 -23.82 -0.01
CA TYR A 30 8.96 -24.21 1.33
C TYR A 30 7.87 -23.28 1.86
N ARG A 31 8.03 -21.96 1.68
CA ARG A 31 7.11 -20.93 2.17
C ARG A 31 5.79 -20.90 1.42
N PHE A 32 5.80 -21.20 0.13
CA PHE A 32 4.65 -21.19 -0.78
C PHE A 32 4.46 -22.56 -1.46
N PRO A 33 4.11 -23.61 -0.68
CA PRO A 33 4.01 -24.96 -1.20
C PRO A 33 2.95 -25.05 -2.30
N GLY A 34 3.33 -25.65 -3.43
CA GLY A 34 2.44 -25.81 -4.57
C GLY A 34 2.24 -24.55 -5.40
N GLN A 35 2.96 -23.45 -5.14
CA GLN A 35 2.90 -22.23 -5.96
C GLN A 35 4.24 -22.01 -6.67
N PRO A 36 4.43 -22.55 -7.89
CA PRO A 36 5.69 -22.42 -8.63
C PRO A 36 6.14 -20.97 -8.77
N LEU A 37 7.43 -20.71 -8.54
CA LEU A 37 8.03 -19.39 -8.76
C LEU A 37 8.09 -19.10 -10.27
N LEU A 38 7.49 -17.99 -10.69
CA LEU A 38 7.54 -17.50 -12.07
C LEU A 38 8.68 -16.51 -12.27
N TRP A 39 8.90 -15.65 -11.29
CA TRP A 39 9.90 -14.59 -11.35
C TRP A 39 10.25 -14.11 -9.96
N ARG A 40 11.51 -13.72 -9.75
CA ARG A 40 12.01 -13.11 -8.52
C ARG A 40 13.04 -12.04 -8.85
N GLU A 41 13.06 -11.01 -8.04
CA GLU A 41 14.17 -10.08 -7.97
C GLU A 41 14.39 -9.58 -6.55
N GLU A 42 15.65 -9.55 -6.12
CA GLU A 42 16.09 -8.93 -4.87
C GLU A 42 16.48 -7.47 -5.15
N GLY A 43 15.69 -6.54 -4.62
CA GLY A 43 15.92 -5.11 -4.73
C GLY A 43 16.38 -4.49 -3.41
N VAL A 44 16.78 -3.22 -3.47
CA VAL A 44 17.20 -2.44 -2.27
C VAL A 44 16.06 -2.33 -1.26
N GLN A 45 14.81 -2.28 -1.72
CA GLN A 45 13.64 -2.04 -0.87
C GLN A 45 12.94 -3.31 -0.40
N ALA A 46 12.93 -4.36 -1.24
CA ALA A 46 12.27 -5.62 -0.94
C ALA A 46 12.74 -6.71 -1.91
N THR A 47 12.64 -7.96 -1.48
CA THR A 47 12.61 -9.11 -2.39
C THR A 47 11.21 -9.26 -2.97
N VAL A 48 11.07 -9.14 -4.29
CA VAL A 48 9.80 -9.31 -4.99
C VAL A 48 9.78 -10.69 -5.64
N SER A 49 8.71 -11.46 -5.41
CA SER A 49 8.48 -12.72 -6.12
C SER A 49 7.07 -12.79 -6.70
N VAL A 50 6.95 -13.39 -7.88
CA VAL A 50 5.68 -13.68 -8.55
C VAL A 50 5.55 -15.19 -8.69
N HIS A 51 4.43 -15.73 -8.25
CA HIS A 51 4.15 -17.17 -8.23
C HIS A 51 2.91 -17.50 -9.04
N ASP A 52 2.90 -18.67 -9.67
CA ASP A 52 1.70 -19.29 -10.21
C ASP A 52 0.91 -19.94 -9.07
N VAL A 53 -0.37 -19.63 -8.96
CA VAL A 53 -1.24 -20.11 -7.90
C VAL A 53 -2.17 -21.18 -8.47
N PRO A 54 -2.17 -22.41 -7.93
CA PRO A 54 -3.03 -23.48 -8.43
C PRO A 54 -4.50 -23.08 -8.52
N SER A 55 -5.10 -23.34 -9.67
CA SER A 55 -6.51 -23.11 -9.93
C SER A 55 -7.04 -24.12 -10.94
N ALA A 56 -8.30 -24.54 -10.77
CA ALA A 56 -8.99 -25.39 -11.74
C ALA A 56 -9.07 -24.77 -13.15
N ARG A 57 -8.98 -23.43 -13.24
CA ARG A 57 -8.99 -22.69 -14.52
C ARG A 57 -7.60 -22.22 -14.98
N GLY A 58 -6.55 -22.48 -14.20
CA GLY A 58 -5.18 -22.00 -14.45
C GLY A 58 -5.03 -20.47 -14.38
N GLY A 59 -3.79 -20.00 -14.55
CA GLY A 59 -3.46 -18.59 -14.82
C GLY A 59 -3.57 -17.63 -13.65
N ARG A 60 -3.71 -18.11 -12.41
CA ARG A 60 -3.71 -17.23 -11.24
C ARG A 60 -2.28 -16.90 -10.84
N ARG A 61 -2.03 -15.65 -10.49
CA ARG A 61 -0.72 -15.17 -10.08
C ARG A 61 -0.83 -14.42 -8.78
N ALA A 62 0.19 -14.56 -7.94
CA ALA A 62 0.34 -13.79 -6.71
C ALA A 62 1.73 -13.16 -6.67
N MET A 63 1.80 -11.90 -6.27
CA MET A 63 3.02 -11.15 -6.00
C MET A 63 3.22 -11.04 -4.49
N TYR A 64 4.44 -11.30 -4.06
CA TYR A 64 4.87 -11.15 -2.68
C TYR A 64 6.05 -10.19 -2.59
N LEU A 65 6.03 -9.32 -1.58
CA LEU A 65 7.16 -8.49 -1.18
C LEU A 65 7.63 -8.99 0.18
N ASP A 66 8.88 -9.43 0.29
CA ASP A 66 9.46 -10.04 1.49
C ASP A 66 8.60 -11.17 2.07
N GLY A 67 7.94 -11.92 1.19
CA GLY A 67 7.05 -13.03 1.55
C GLY A 67 5.64 -12.62 2.00
N LEU A 68 5.30 -11.33 1.97
CA LEU A 68 3.97 -10.79 2.27
C LEU A 68 3.19 -10.54 0.97
N HIS A 69 1.97 -11.05 0.90
CA HIS A 69 1.13 -10.94 -0.31
C HIS A 69 0.73 -9.48 -0.57
N GLN A 70 1.03 -8.97 -1.76
CA GLN A 70 0.70 -7.59 -2.15
C GLN A 70 -0.29 -7.51 -3.31
N ALA A 71 -0.21 -8.41 -4.28
CA ALA A 71 -1.10 -8.37 -5.44
C ALA A 71 -1.44 -9.76 -5.94
N SER A 72 -2.63 -9.91 -6.52
CA SER A 72 -2.98 -11.09 -7.31
C SER A 72 -4.03 -10.75 -8.37
N ASN A 73 -4.12 -11.56 -9.42
CA ASN A 73 -5.15 -11.41 -10.45
C ASN A 73 -6.46 -12.16 -10.12
N ILE A 74 -6.71 -12.45 -8.83
CA ILE A 74 -7.95 -13.09 -8.40
C ILE A 74 -9.06 -12.05 -8.26
N GLY A 75 -10.29 -12.43 -8.64
CA GLY A 75 -11.46 -11.53 -8.68
C GLY A 75 -11.62 -10.62 -7.45
N PRO A 76 -11.67 -11.15 -6.21
CA PRO A 76 -11.84 -10.30 -5.02
C PRO A 76 -10.76 -9.25 -4.82
N MET A 77 -9.49 -9.60 -5.07
CA MET A 77 -8.36 -8.65 -4.97
C MET A 77 -8.45 -7.59 -6.06
N VAL A 78 -8.69 -8.02 -7.30
CA VAL A 78 -8.85 -7.11 -8.44
C VAL A 78 -10.00 -6.14 -8.19
N SER A 79 -11.18 -6.61 -7.79
CA SER A 79 -12.34 -5.76 -7.51
C SER A 79 -12.07 -4.74 -6.39
N ALA A 80 -11.32 -5.10 -5.35
CA ALA A 80 -10.94 -4.15 -4.30
C ALA A 80 -10.05 -3.03 -4.85
N HIS A 81 -9.00 -3.36 -5.61
CA HIS A 81 -8.05 -2.37 -6.16
C HIS A 81 -8.66 -1.54 -7.30
N LEU A 82 -9.60 -2.12 -8.06
CA LEU A 82 -10.45 -1.38 -9.00
C LEU A 82 -11.24 -0.30 -8.25
N ARG A 83 -11.83 -0.59 -7.07
CA ARG A 83 -12.53 0.43 -6.28
C ARG A 83 -11.58 1.50 -5.73
N VAL A 84 -10.38 1.15 -5.29
CA VAL A 84 -9.34 2.12 -4.86
C VAL A 84 -9.01 3.12 -5.99
N GLY A 85 -9.01 2.68 -7.25
CA GLY A 85 -8.77 3.55 -8.41
C GLY A 85 -10.01 4.29 -8.92
N HIS A 86 -11.13 3.58 -9.10
CA HIS A 86 -12.34 4.12 -9.73
C HIS A 86 -13.15 5.03 -8.82
N LEU A 87 -13.16 4.80 -7.50
CA LEU A 87 -13.97 5.61 -6.59
C LEU A 87 -13.63 7.11 -6.65
N PRO A 88 -12.37 7.57 -6.45
CA PRO A 88 -12.09 9.00 -6.49
C PRO A 88 -12.32 9.61 -7.88
N MET A 89 -12.13 8.82 -8.94
CA MET A 89 -12.43 9.24 -10.32
C MET A 89 -13.94 9.35 -10.59
N ALA A 90 -14.75 8.49 -9.97
CA ALA A 90 -16.21 8.58 -10.02
C ALA A 90 -16.71 9.83 -9.30
N LEU A 91 -16.13 10.14 -8.14
CA LEU A 91 -16.48 11.27 -7.29
C LEU A 91 -16.05 12.64 -7.85
N HIS A 92 -14.94 12.70 -8.58
CA HIS A 92 -14.50 13.94 -9.21
C HIS A 92 -15.26 14.17 -10.54
N PRO A 93 -15.76 15.39 -10.86
CA PRO A 93 -16.56 15.62 -12.06
C PRO A 93 -15.83 15.25 -13.36
N GLN A 94 -14.59 15.73 -13.52
CA GLN A 94 -13.75 15.49 -14.69
C GLN A 94 -12.26 15.67 -14.33
N ALA A 95 -11.60 14.60 -13.87
CA ALA A 95 -10.19 14.65 -13.51
C ALA A 95 -9.30 14.67 -14.76
N ARG A 96 -8.35 15.61 -14.84
CA ARG A 96 -7.37 15.74 -15.92
C ARG A 96 -5.98 15.31 -15.47
N ARG A 97 -5.69 15.40 -14.18
CA ARG A 97 -4.42 14.97 -13.61
C ARG A 97 -4.61 14.16 -12.35
N ALA A 98 -4.07 12.95 -12.37
CA ALA A 98 -4.15 12.02 -11.25
C ALA A 98 -2.75 11.60 -10.79
N LEU A 99 -2.61 11.40 -9.48
CA LEU A 99 -1.44 10.81 -8.84
C LEU A 99 -1.85 9.50 -8.20
N VAL A 100 -1.11 8.44 -8.50
CA VAL A 100 -1.19 7.16 -7.80
C VAL A 100 0.11 6.97 -7.03
N ILE A 101 0.02 6.83 -5.71
CA ILE A 101 1.18 6.54 -4.85
C ILE A 101 1.16 5.05 -4.55
N GLY A 102 2.22 4.34 -4.97
CA GLY A 102 2.29 2.89 -5.04
C GLY A 102 1.75 2.32 -6.35
N LEU A 103 2.40 1.29 -6.89
CA LEU A 103 1.96 0.57 -8.08
C LEU A 103 1.40 -0.81 -7.76
N GLY A 104 2.11 -1.59 -6.93
CA GLY A 104 1.77 -3.00 -6.68
C GLY A 104 1.61 -3.81 -7.98
N GLY A 105 0.48 -4.51 -8.12
CA GLY A 105 0.12 -5.21 -9.37
C GLY A 105 -0.39 -4.28 -10.49
N GLY A 106 -0.58 -2.99 -10.21
CA GLY A 106 -0.97 -1.97 -11.17
C GLY A 106 -2.47 -1.78 -11.40
N VAL A 107 -3.34 -2.56 -10.74
CA VAL A 107 -4.79 -2.52 -10.96
C VAL A 107 -5.37 -1.13 -10.67
N THR A 108 -4.96 -0.49 -9.57
CA THR A 108 -5.42 0.86 -9.21
C THR A 108 -5.01 1.91 -10.23
N ALA A 109 -3.74 1.93 -10.66
CA ALA A 109 -3.29 2.85 -11.71
C ALA A 109 -3.92 2.52 -13.08
N GLY A 110 -4.14 1.25 -13.37
CA GLY A 110 -4.89 0.77 -14.54
C GLY A 110 -6.32 1.32 -14.56
N ALA A 111 -7.01 1.28 -13.43
CA ALA A 111 -8.34 1.86 -13.25
C ALA A 111 -8.35 3.38 -13.51
N VAL A 112 -7.43 4.11 -12.89
CA VAL A 112 -7.34 5.58 -13.03
C VAL A 112 -7.02 6.00 -14.47
N SER A 113 -6.19 5.25 -15.19
CA SER A 113 -5.75 5.61 -16.55
C SER A 113 -6.81 5.41 -17.64
N GLN A 114 -7.98 4.85 -17.33
CA GLN A 114 -9.06 4.59 -18.28
C GLN A 114 -10.01 5.76 -18.52
N TYR A 115 -9.82 6.90 -17.84
CA TYR A 115 -10.68 8.06 -17.99
C TYR A 115 -10.21 8.99 -19.12
N PRO A 116 -11.08 9.47 -20.01
CA PRO A 116 -10.67 10.32 -21.12
C PRO A 116 -9.99 11.61 -20.69
N GLY A 117 -8.82 11.89 -21.27
CA GLY A 117 -8.07 13.12 -21.04
C GLY A 117 -7.31 13.20 -19.72
N VAL A 118 -7.28 12.13 -18.92
CA VAL A 118 -6.47 12.07 -17.70
C VAL A 118 -5.01 11.73 -18.03
N ASN A 119 -4.08 12.46 -17.41
CA ASN A 119 -2.67 12.08 -17.30
C ASN A 119 -2.41 11.56 -15.89
N VAL A 120 -1.74 10.41 -15.79
CA VAL A 120 -1.51 9.71 -14.53
C VAL A 120 -0.02 9.69 -14.23
N ASP A 121 0.40 10.31 -13.14
CA ASP A 121 1.70 10.06 -12.53
C ASP A 121 1.54 8.87 -11.56
N VAL A 122 2.36 7.83 -11.70
CA VAL A 122 2.45 6.73 -10.73
C VAL A 122 3.81 6.81 -10.06
N VAL A 123 3.84 6.96 -8.73
CA VAL A 123 5.08 7.01 -7.97
C VAL A 123 5.27 5.67 -7.28
N GLU A 124 6.29 4.94 -7.70
CA GLU A 124 6.63 3.61 -7.19
C GLU A 124 8.07 3.61 -6.69
N LEU A 125 8.24 3.12 -5.47
CA LEU A 125 9.53 3.11 -4.79
C LEU A 125 10.47 2.04 -5.37
N SER A 126 9.92 0.88 -5.74
CA SER A 126 10.68 -0.29 -6.13
C SER A 126 10.68 -0.53 -7.65
N PRO A 127 11.86 -0.49 -8.31
CA PRO A 127 11.99 -0.87 -9.70
C PRO A 127 11.55 -2.33 -9.96
N ALA A 128 11.72 -3.22 -8.97
CA ALA A 128 11.33 -4.62 -9.06
C ALA A 128 9.79 -4.77 -9.10
N VAL A 129 9.04 -3.93 -8.36
CA VAL A 129 7.56 -3.89 -8.42
C VAL A 129 7.10 -3.46 -9.80
N VAL A 130 7.74 -2.47 -10.41
CA VAL A 130 7.43 -2.03 -11.78
C VAL A 130 7.57 -3.16 -12.80
N ARG A 131 8.65 -3.96 -12.71
CA ARG A 131 8.84 -5.15 -13.56
C ARG A 131 7.82 -6.24 -13.25
N ALA A 132 7.53 -6.48 -11.98
CA ALA A 132 6.58 -7.48 -11.54
C ALA A 132 5.13 -7.16 -11.99
N ALA A 133 4.77 -5.89 -12.13
CA ALA A 133 3.45 -5.48 -12.62
C ALA A 133 3.14 -5.99 -14.04
N ALA A 134 4.14 -6.27 -14.88
CA ALA A 134 3.95 -6.85 -16.21
C ALA A 134 3.31 -8.27 -16.16
N PHE A 135 3.43 -8.99 -15.04
CA PHE A 135 2.78 -10.29 -14.85
C PHE A 135 1.26 -10.19 -14.64
N PHE A 136 0.73 -8.97 -14.49
CA PHE A 136 -0.67 -8.67 -14.18
C PHE A 136 -1.36 -7.86 -15.30
N GLU A 137 -0.80 -7.87 -16.52
CA GLU A 137 -1.38 -7.17 -17.68
C GLU A 137 -2.84 -7.58 -17.99
N ASP A 138 -3.22 -8.80 -17.62
CA ASP A 138 -4.58 -9.31 -17.73
C ASP A 138 -5.60 -8.56 -16.86
N VAL A 139 -5.15 -7.84 -15.83
CA VAL A 139 -6.02 -7.14 -14.86
C VAL A 139 -5.65 -5.69 -14.60
N ASN A 140 -4.44 -5.24 -14.96
CA ASN A 140 -4.00 -3.85 -14.78
C ASN A 140 -4.11 -3.00 -16.04
N SER A 141 -4.67 -3.56 -17.12
CA SER A 141 -4.90 -2.86 -18.39
C SER A 141 -3.62 -2.38 -19.11
N GLY A 142 -2.48 -3.05 -18.89
CA GLY A 142 -1.21 -2.70 -19.53
C GLY A 142 -0.64 -1.37 -19.04
N VAL A 143 -0.90 -1.03 -17.77
CA VAL A 143 -0.62 0.30 -17.19
C VAL A 143 0.82 0.76 -17.36
N THR A 144 1.79 -0.17 -17.35
CA THR A 144 3.22 0.13 -17.46
C THR A 144 3.66 0.65 -18.82
N SER A 145 2.88 0.38 -19.88
CA SER A 145 3.16 0.82 -21.24
C SER A 145 2.12 1.82 -21.79
N ARG A 146 1.17 2.28 -20.97
CA ARG A 146 0.12 3.21 -21.39
C ARG A 146 0.68 4.61 -21.62
N GLY A 147 0.35 5.21 -22.77
CA GLY A 147 0.90 6.51 -23.18
C GLY A 147 0.46 7.71 -22.31
N ASN A 148 -0.62 7.59 -21.55
CA ASN A 148 -1.07 8.61 -20.60
C ASN A 148 -0.61 8.33 -19.15
N VAL A 149 0.26 7.33 -18.94
CA VAL A 149 0.81 6.96 -17.64
C VAL A 149 2.30 7.24 -17.62
N ARG A 150 2.75 7.93 -16.57
CA ARG A 150 4.16 8.17 -16.29
C ARG A 150 4.53 7.51 -14.98
N ILE A 151 5.27 6.39 -15.07
CA ILE A 151 5.87 5.76 -13.89
C ILE A 151 7.11 6.56 -13.47
N ARG A 152 7.16 6.90 -12.18
CA ARG A 152 8.25 7.61 -11.52
C ARG A 152 8.83 6.70 -10.45
N LEU A 153 10.08 6.32 -10.63
CA LEU A 153 10.84 5.61 -9.61
C LEU A 153 11.31 6.62 -8.57
N ASP A 154 10.55 6.75 -7.49
CA ASP A 154 10.79 7.71 -6.42
C ASP A 154 10.06 7.25 -5.15
N ASP A 155 10.47 7.77 -4.00
CA ASP A 155 9.69 7.66 -2.78
C ASP A 155 8.45 8.57 -2.85
N GLY A 156 7.28 8.04 -2.52
CA GLY A 156 6.00 8.76 -2.63
C GLY A 156 5.99 10.06 -1.82
N ARG A 157 6.59 10.05 -0.62
CA ARG A 157 6.70 11.21 0.24
C ARG A 157 7.71 12.22 -0.30
N ASN A 158 8.89 11.77 -0.72
CA ASN A 158 9.90 12.59 -1.36
C ASN A 158 9.36 13.31 -2.60
N TYR A 159 8.66 12.57 -3.46
CA TYR A 159 7.98 13.13 -4.62
C TYR A 159 7.00 14.23 -4.21
N LEU A 160 6.14 13.96 -3.23
CA LEU A 160 5.19 14.95 -2.74
C LEU A 160 5.87 16.18 -2.17
N MET A 161 7.02 16.05 -1.49
CA MET A 161 7.80 17.17 -0.96
C MET A 161 8.33 18.10 -2.06
N LEU A 162 8.81 17.53 -3.17
CA LEU A 162 9.56 18.25 -4.20
C LEU A 162 8.73 18.66 -5.42
N THR A 163 7.61 17.97 -5.68
CA THR A 163 6.81 18.23 -6.87
C THR A 163 6.17 19.63 -6.84
N THR A 164 6.18 20.29 -8.00
CA THR A 164 5.49 21.56 -8.23
C THR A 164 4.14 21.36 -8.92
N GLU A 165 3.75 20.11 -9.14
CA GLU A 165 2.54 19.75 -9.87
C GLU A 165 1.32 19.81 -8.95
N THR A 166 0.14 20.00 -9.56
CA THR A 166 -1.14 19.91 -8.85
C THR A 166 -2.04 18.85 -9.45
N TYR A 167 -2.84 18.21 -8.60
CA TYR A 167 -3.63 17.02 -8.92
C TYR A 167 -5.12 17.22 -8.64
N ASP A 168 -5.96 16.72 -9.53
CA ASP A 168 -7.42 16.63 -9.32
C ASP A 168 -7.76 15.43 -8.43
N VAL A 169 -7.04 14.33 -8.63
CA VAL A 169 -7.22 13.09 -7.89
C VAL A 169 -5.87 12.60 -7.39
N ILE A 170 -5.80 12.25 -6.11
CA ILE A 170 -4.71 11.45 -5.54
C ILE A 170 -5.33 10.16 -5.05
N THR A 171 -4.73 9.02 -5.36
CA THR A 171 -5.09 7.74 -4.72
C THR A 171 -3.82 7.09 -4.19
N ALA A 172 -3.86 6.65 -2.93
CA ALA A 172 -2.75 6.00 -2.27
C ALA A 172 -3.10 4.53 -2.05
N ASP A 173 -2.47 3.68 -2.86
CA ASP A 173 -2.51 2.22 -2.82
C ASP A 173 -1.13 1.72 -2.40
N ILE A 174 -0.82 1.99 -1.13
CA ILE A 174 0.51 1.91 -0.54
C ILE A 174 0.63 0.67 0.36
N ILE A 175 1.85 0.40 0.80
CA ILE A 175 2.16 -0.68 1.73
C ILE A 175 1.26 -0.65 2.97
N LEU A 176 0.88 -1.83 3.46
CA LEU A 176 0.06 -1.92 4.66
C LEU A 176 0.79 -1.32 5.87
N PRO A 177 0.07 -0.77 6.86
CA PRO A 177 0.64 -0.21 8.09
C PRO A 177 1.59 -1.13 8.86
N ILE A 178 1.49 -2.44 8.63
CA ILE A 178 2.34 -3.47 9.24
C ILE A 178 3.75 -3.59 8.65
N HIS A 179 4.01 -2.95 7.50
CA HIS A 179 5.32 -3.00 6.85
C HIS A 179 6.27 -1.95 7.44
N ALA A 180 7.55 -2.28 7.49
CA ALA A 180 8.59 -1.32 7.84
C ALA A 180 8.53 -0.10 6.91
N GLY A 181 8.71 1.09 7.47
CA GLY A 181 8.61 2.36 6.75
C GLY A 181 7.20 2.85 6.44
N ALA A 182 6.14 2.08 6.77
CA ALA A 182 4.75 2.51 6.51
C ALA A 182 4.38 3.81 7.26
N GLY A 183 4.98 4.06 8.43
CA GLY A 183 4.76 5.31 9.17
C GLY A 183 5.02 6.58 8.36
N ASN A 184 5.94 6.54 7.40
CA ASN A 184 6.29 7.68 6.53
C ASN A 184 5.16 8.09 5.58
N VAL A 185 4.23 7.19 5.27
CA VAL A 185 3.14 7.39 4.29
C VAL A 185 1.75 7.35 4.94
N TYR A 186 1.68 7.53 6.25
CA TYR A 186 0.42 7.65 7.00
C TYR A 186 0.40 8.80 8.02
N SER A 187 1.49 9.57 8.15
CA SER A 187 1.59 10.65 9.14
C SER A 187 0.78 11.89 8.74
N ALA A 188 0.53 12.77 9.71
CA ALA A 188 -0.10 14.06 9.47
C ALA A 188 0.68 14.86 8.42
N GLU A 189 2.01 14.88 8.52
CA GLU A 189 2.90 15.58 7.60
C GLU A 189 2.80 15.02 6.18
N TYR A 190 2.72 13.69 6.02
CA TYR A 190 2.47 13.06 4.72
C TYR A 190 1.13 13.51 4.12
N PHE A 191 0.05 13.46 4.90
CA PHE A 191 -1.26 13.90 4.42
C PHE A 191 -1.30 15.39 4.12
N GLU A 192 -0.53 16.22 4.84
CA GLU A 192 -0.40 17.65 4.56
C GLU A 192 0.30 17.90 3.22
N LEU A 193 1.35 17.13 2.92
CA LEU A 193 2.01 17.15 1.62
C LEU A 193 1.06 16.76 0.49
N ALA A 194 0.28 15.68 0.67
CA ALA A 194 -0.72 15.26 -0.31
C ALA A 194 -1.82 16.33 -0.49
N ARG A 195 -2.35 16.89 0.61
CA ARG A 195 -3.35 17.96 0.58
C ARG A 195 -2.82 19.22 -0.11
N ARG A 196 -1.55 19.56 0.07
CA ARG A 196 -0.92 20.74 -0.54
C ARG A 196 -1.00 20.68 -2.06
N VAL A 197 -0.67 19.54 -2.66
CA VAL A 197 -0.62 19.35 -4.11
C VAL A 197 -1.98 19.07 -4.75
N LEU A 198 -3.07 18.97 -3.97
CA LEU A 198 -4.42 18.91 -4.55
C LEU A 198 -4.87 20.25 -5.12
N ASN A 199 -5.60 20.22 -6.22
CA ASN A 199 -6.43 21.34 -6.65
C ASN A 199 -7.54 21.64 -5.63
N ASP A 200 -8.17 22.81 -5.71
CA ASP A 200 -9.22 23.23 -4.78
C ASP A 200 -10.47 22.33 -4.79
N SER A 201 -10.80 21.76 -5.96
CA SER A 201 -11.84 20.75 -6.14
C SER A 201 -11.33 19.32 -6.02
N GLY A 202 -10.04 19.14 -5.74
CA GLY A 202 -9.39 17.84 -5.77
C GLY A 202 -9.77 16.96 -4.58
N VAL A 203 -9.68 15.65 -4.80
CA VAL A 203 -9.94 14.62 -3.79
C VAL A 203 -8.75 13.69 -3.64
N MET A 204 -8.47 13.30 -2.40
CA MET A 204 -7.54 12.21 -2.11
C MET A 204 -8.32 11.00 -1.60
N LEU A 205 -8.04 9.83 -2.16
CA LEU A 205 -8.38 8.54 -1.55
C LEU A 205 -7.16 7.98 -0.82
N GLN A 206 -7.34 7.63 0.44
CA GLN A 206 -6.41 6.78 1.18
C GLN A 206 -7.09 5.44 1.47
N TRP A 207 -6.50 4.35 0.97
CA TRP A 207 -6.89 3.01 1.39
C TRP A 207 -6.25 2.68 2.74
N VAL A 208 -7.06 2.18 3.68
CA VAL A 208 -6.63 1.77 5.02
C VAL A 208 -7.23 0.41 5.32
N TYR A 209 -6.39 -0.61 5.37
CA TYR A 209 -6.81 -1.98 5.67
C TYR A 209 -7.08 -2.18 7.18
N GLY A 210 -8.10 -2.98 7.48
CA GLY A 210 -8.44 -3.40 8.85
C GLY A 210 -9.37 -2.43 9.58
N SER A 211 -9.66 -2.75 10.85
CA SER A 211 -10.64 -2.02 11.69
C SER A 211 -10.20 -1.84 13.15
N GLY A 212 -8.94 -2.19 13.45
CA GLY A 212 -8.34 -2.09 14.79
C GLY A 212 -7.83 -0.69 15.14
N GLU A 213 -6.99 -0.60 16.17
CA GLU A 213 -6.42 0.67 16.63
C GLU A 213 -5.56 1.37 15.57
N ASP A 214 -4.84 0.63 14.74
CA ASP A 214 -4.06 1.20 13.63
C ASP A 214 -4.96 1.94 12.64
N TYR A 215 -6.11 1.35 12.28
CA TYR A 215 -7.12 2.02 11.44
C TYR A 215 -7.61 3.30 12.12
N ARG A 216 -7.96 3.25 13.42
CA ARG A 216 -8.46 4.41 14.15
C ARG A 216 -7.42 5.53 14.23
N LEU A 217 -6.15 5.18 14.44
CA LEU A 217 -5.02 6.10 14.45
C LEU A 217 -4.84 6.78 13.09
N ILE A 218 -4.77 6.00 12.00
CA ILE A 218 -4.60 6.53 10.65
C ILE A 218 -5.79 7.40 10.26
N ALA A 219 -7.02 6.92 10.48
CA ALA A 219 -8.23 7.66 10.16
C ALA A 219 -8.36 8.97 10.95
N ARG A 220 -7.94 8.99 12.24
CA ARG A 220 -7.91 10.21 13.05
C ARG A 220 -6.91 11.22 12.52
N THR A 221 -5.74 10.73 12.10
CA THR A 221 -4.67 11.54 11.50
C THR A 221 -5.13 12.15 10.18
N PHE A 222 -5.67 11.34 9.28
CA PHE A 222 -6.24 11.78 8.01
C PHE A 222 -7.33 12.85 8.21
N MET A 223 -8.25 12.60 9.14
CA MET A 223 -9.32 13.54 9.50
C MET A 223 -8.80 14.83 10.16
N GLY A 224 -7.65 14.78 10.84
CA GLY A 224 -6.98 15.97 11.38
C GLY A 224 -6.48 16.93 10.30
N VAL A 225 -6.09 16.40 9.14
CA VAL A 225 -5.49 17.18 8.04
C VAL A 225 -6.51 17.65 7.01
N PHE A 226 -7.49 16.81 6.65
CA PHE A 226 -8.51 17.16 5.66
C PHE A 226 -9.75 17.77 6.34
N PRO A 227 -10.20 18.98 5.94
CA PRO A 227 -11.37 19.61 6.54
C PRO A 227 -12.66 18.85 6.24
N TYR A 228 -12.77 18.25 5.06
CA TYR A 228 -13.91 17.42 4.65
C TYR A 228 -13.45 15.98 4.44
N VAL A 229 -14.13 15.05 5.11
CA VAL A 229 -13.84 13.62 5.03
C VAL A 229 -15.13 12.83 4.88
N THR A 230 -15.09 11.81 4.01
CA THR A 230 -16.14 10.81 3.86
C THR A 230 -15.53 9.41 3.83
N VAL A 231 -16.33 8.41 4.21
CA VAL A 231 -15.93 7.00 4.34
C VAL A 231 -16.76 6.16 3.39
N TRP A 232 -16.11 5.23 2.68
CA TRP A 232 -16.71 4.44 1.61
C TRP A 232 -16.34 2.95 1.69
N ASP A 233 -17.01 2.16 0.87
CA ASP A 233 -16.92 0.70 0.75
C ASP A 233 -17.16 -0.05 2.07
N ASP A 234 -16.24 -0.87 2.55
CA ASP A 234 -16.34 -1.55 3.84
C ASP A 234 -15.82 -0.71 5.02
N GLY A 235 -15.54 0.57 4.78
CA GLY A 235 -14.90 1.48 5.73
C GLY A 235 -13.42 1.71 5.46
N SER A 236 -12.81 0.94 4.54
CA SER A 236 -11.39 1.04 4.21
C SER A 236 -11.01 2.21 3.30
N LEU A 237 -11.98 2.87 2.67
CA LEU A 237 -11.73 3.94 1.70
C LEU A 237 -12.07 5.31 2.30
N LEU A 238 -11.03 6.05 2.68
CA LEU A 238 -11.16 7.42 3.21
C LEU A 238 -10.98 8.42 2.08
N ILE A 239 -11.97 9.29 1.88
CA ILE A 239 -11.91 10.40 0.92
C ILE A 239 -11.71 11.70 1.69
N GLY A 240 -10.69 12.46 1.34
CA GLY A 240 -10.37 13.78 1.89
C GLY A 240 -10.37 14.87 0.82
N SER A 241 -10.89 16.04 1.14
CA SER A 241 -10.95 17.18 0.20
C SER A 241 -10.81 18.55 0.88
N LYS A 242 -10.44 19.57 0.11
CA LYS A 242 -10.34 20.97 0.57
C LYS A 242 -11.70 21.66 0.69
N ARG A 243 -12.67 21.23 -0.13
CA ARG A 243 -14.04 21.74 -0.20
C ARG A 243 -15.04 20.61 0.01
N PRO A 244 -16.30 20.88 0.41
CA PRO A 244 -17.31 19.85 0.53
C PRO A 244 -17.48 19.07 -0.78
N LEU A 245 -17.48 17.74 -0.69
CA LEU A 245 -17.70 16.89 -1.84
C LEU A 245 -19.13 17.11 -2.39
N GLN A 246 -19.23 17.42 -3.68
CA GLN A 246 -20.51 17.58 -4.37
C GLN A 246 -20.77 16.34 -5.21
N LEU A 247 -21.60 15.43 -4.69
CA LEU A 247 -21.99 14.23 -5.42
C LEU A 247 -23.07 14.58 -6.45
N SER A 248 -22.69 14.60 -7.72
CA SER A 248 -23.59 14.92 -8.84
C SER A 248 -23.92 13.66 -9.64
N ARG A 249 -25.21 13.36 -9.80
CA ARG A 249 -25.69 12.24 -10.61
C ARG A 249 -25.30 12.42 -12.07
N SER A 250 -25.53 13.61 -12.63
CA SER A 250 -25.16 13.89 -14.03
C SER A 250 -23.67 13.75 -14.25
N ASP A 251 -22.85 14.18 -13.28
CA ASP A 251 -21.38 14.11 -13.36
C ASP A 251 -20.88 12.67 -13.25
N PHE A 252 -21.64 11.77 -12.67
CA PHE A 252 -21.33 10.35 -12.66
C PHE A 252 -21.85 9.65 -13.92
N GLU A 253 -23.12 9.86 -14.27
CA GLU A 253 -23.77 9.17 -15.37
C GLU A 253 -23.16 9.50 -16.74
N TRP A 254 -22.62 10.72 -16.97
CA TRP A 254 -21.93 10.99 -18.24
C TRP A 254 -20.71 10.08 -18.44
N LYS A 255 -20.04 9.63 -17.37
CA LYS A 255 -18.90 8.72 -17.44
C LYS A 255 -19.32 7.33 -17.92
N LEU A 256 -20.54 6.92 -17.61
CA LEU A 256 -21.14 5.67 -18.09
C LEU A 256 -21.53 5.73 -19.58
N HIS A 257 -21.54 6.91 -20.21
CA HIS A 257 -21.75 7.04 -21.66
C HIS A 257 -20.47 6.83 -22.47
N ILE A 258 -19.31 6.75 -21.81
CA ILE A 258 -18.03 6.42 -22.44
C ILE A 258 -17.85 4.90 -22.33
N PRO A 259 -17.85 4.14 -23.44
CA PRO A 259 -17.84 2.67 -23.40
C PRO A 259 -16.72 2.08 -22.55
N GLU A 260 -15.49 2.60 -22.70
CA GLU A 260 -14.32 2.13 -21.97
C GLU A 260 -14.42 2.39 -20.47
N THR A 261 -14.89 3.58 -20.09
CA THR A 261 -15.08 3.94 -18.68
C THR A 261 -16.25 3.19 -18.05
N ALA A 262 -17.33 2.97 -18.79
CA ALA A 262 -18.51 2.25 -18.32
C ALA A 262 -18.18 0.80 -17.97
N ALA A 263 -17.47 0.09 -18.85
CA ALA A 263 -17.04 -1.28 -18.59
C ALA A 263 -16.10 -1.36 -17.37
N ALA A 264 -15.20 -0.39 -17.21
CA ALA A 264 -14.28 -0.34 -16.08
C ALA A 264 -15.00 -0.07 -14.75
N LEU A 265 -15.98 0.84 -14.75
CA LEU A 265 -16.83 1.14 -13.60
C LEU A 265 -17.70 -0.07 -13.21
N GLU A 266 -18.32 -0.75 -14.18
CA GLU A 266 -19.10 -1.98 -13.95
C GLU A 266 -18.24 -3.04 -13.25
N ALA A 267 -17.00 -3.26 -13.69
CA ALA A 267 -16.08 -4.22 -13.09
C ALA A 267 -15.70 -3.88 -11.63
N ALA A 268 -15.83 -2.62 -11.23
CA ALA A 268 -15.63 -2.14 -9.86
C ALA A 268 -16.91 -2.23 -8.99
N GLY A 269 -18.06 -2.62 -9.57
CA GLY A 269 -19.37 -2.56 -8.93
C GLY A 269 -19.92 -1.13 -8.85
N LEU A 270 -19.62 -0.31 -9.87
CA LEU A 270 -20.02 1.10 -10.00
C LEU A 270 -20.76 1.34 -11.32
N GLY A 271 -21.63 0.41 -11.74
CA GLY A 271 -22.41 0.50 -12.98
C GLY A 271 -23.56 1.51 -12.94
N SER A 272 -23.91 2.01 -11.76
CA SER A 272 -25.00 2.97 -11.56
C SER A 272 -24.71 3.96 -10.41
N PHE A 273 -25.42 5.09 -10.40
CA PHE A 273 -25.27 6.07 -9.33
C PHE A 273 -25.74 5.50 -7.98
N GLU A 274 -26.75 4.63 -8.00
CA GLU A 274 -27.25 3.91 -6.84
C GLU A 274 -26.21 2.95 -6.26
N GLU A 275 -25.37 2.35 -7.11
CA GLU A 275 -24.22 1.54 -6.68
C GLU A 275 -23.15 2.37 -6.01
N LEU A 276 -22.82 3.51 -6.60
CA LEU A 276 -21.93 4.48 -5.96
C LEU A 276 -22.44 4.89 -4.58
N GLN A 277 -23.74 5.24 -4.47
CA GLN A 277 -24.35 5.59 -3.19
C GLN A 277 -24.31 4.43 -2.17
N ARG A 278 -24.44 3.17 -2.63
CA ARG A 278 -24.32 1.98 -1.78
C ARG A 278 -22.92 1.79 -1.21
N LEU A 279 -21.87 2.39 -1.78
CA LEU A 279 -20.55 2.38 -1.17
C LEU A 279 -20.41 3.40 -0.04
N TYR A 280 -21.22 4.45 0.03
CA TYR A 280 -21.10 5.47 1.08
C TYR A 280 -21.39 4.89 2.47
N ARG A 281 -20.55 5.22 3.46
CA ARG A 281 -20.68 4.77 4.86
C ARG A 281 -20.86 5.89 5.86
N GLY A 282 -20.34 7.07 5.57
CA GLY A 282 -20.54 8.21 6.46
C GLY A 282 -19.68 9.42 6.16
N ASP A 283 -20.01 10.51 6.82
CA ASP A 283 -19.29 11.76 6.78
C ASP A 283 -18.25 11.83 7.92
N ARG A 284 -17.60 13.00 8.03
CA ARG A 284 -16.66 13.32 9.11
C ARG A 284 -17.24 13.06 10.50
N ALA A 285 -18.50 13.39 10.75
CA ALA A 285 -19.13 13.22 12.06
C ALA A 285 -19.35 11.74 12.39
N ALA A 286 -19.76 10.94 11.40
CA ALA A 286 -19.84 9.48 11.53
C ALA A 286 -18.46 8.87 11.79
N LEU A 287 -17.43 9.28 11.05
CA LEU A 287 -16.07 8.81 11.25
C LEU A 287 -15.54 9.18 12.66
N GLN A 288 -15.76 10.41 13.11
CA GLN A 288 -15.35 10.86 14.45
C GLN A 288 -15.98 10.03 15.57
N ARG A 289 -17.26 9.65 15.44
CA ARG A 289 -17.94 8.74 16.38
C ARG A 289 -17.34 7.34 16.33
N LEU A 290 -17.03 6.85 15.13
CA LEU A 290 -16.44 5.52 14.94
C LEU A 290 -15.07 5.42 15.61
N ILE A 291 -14.16 6.38 15.39
CA ILE A 291 -12.75 6.28 15.81
C ILE A 291 -12.49 6.80 17.22
N GLY A 292 -13.36 7.69 17.75
CA GLY A 292 -13.23 8.27 19.08
C GLY A 292 -11.99 9.18 19.26
N PRO A 293 -11.77 9.71 20.47
CA PRO A 293 -10.57 10.46 20.80
C PRO A 293 -9.33 9.55 20.78
N GLY A 294 -8.14 10.15 20.64
CA GLY A 294 -6.89 9.40 20.69
C GLY A 294 -5.73 10.14 20.01
N PRO A 295 -4.54 9.52 19.96
CA PRO A 295 -3.36 10.13 19.36
C PRO A 295 -3.50 10.28 17.84
N VAL A 296 -2.69 11.15 17.26
CA VAL A 296 -2.48 11.24 15.81
C VAL A 296 -1.07 10.74 15.48
N LEU A 297 -0.91 10.17 14.29
CA LEU A 297 0.38 9.73 13.77
C LEU A 297 1.13 10.95 13.24
N THR A 298 2.32 11.19 13.77
CA THR A 298 3.23 12.26 13.32
C THR A 298 4.59 11.65 13.05
N ASP A 299 5.44 12.35 12.31
CA ASP A 299 6.81 11.87 12.05
C ASP A 299 7.60 11.61 13.35
N ASP A 300 7.44 12.49 14.34
CA ASP A 300 8.09 12.35 15.66
C ASP A 300 7.47 11.25 16.54
N ARG A 301 6.32 10.69 16.12
CA ARG A 301 5.58 9.65 16.83
C ARG A 301 5.02 8.62 15.83
N PRO A 302 5.87 7.80 15.20
CA PRO A 302 5.49 6.84 14.16
C PRO A 302 4.84 5.58 14.75
N MET A 303 3.82 5.76 15.60
CA MET A 303 3.29 4.72 16.50
C MET A 303 2.88 3.44 15.74
N VAL A 304 2.38 3.56 14.52
CA VAL A 304 1.93 2.44 13.68
C VAL A 304 3.03 1.40 13.38
N GLU A 305 4.29 1.82 13.32
CA GLU A 305 5.42 0.93 13.00
C GLU A 305 5.91 0.13 14.22
N TYR A 306 5.67 0.65 15.43
CA TYR A 306 6.20 0.08 16.67
C TYR A 306 5.17 -0.74 17.47
N PHE A 307 3.89 -0.68 17.09
CA PHE A 307 2.81 -1.40 17.80
C PHE A 307 2.86 -2.91 17.63
N LEU A 308 3.36 -3.43 16.51
CA LEU A 308 3.43 -4.88 16.28
C LEU A 308 4.38 -5.62 17.23
N SER A 309 5.27 -4.89 17.90
CA SER A 309 6.20 -5.44 18.89
C SER A 309 5.64 -5.47 20.32
N LEU A 310 4.47 -4.86 20.56
CA LEU A 310 3.81 -4.85 21.86
C LEU A 310 2.80 -5.99 21.94
N PRO A 311 2.84 -6.85 22.98
CA PRO A 311 1.86 -7.92 23.13
C PRO A 311 0.44 -7.36 23.15
N ALA A 312 -0.39 -7.77 22.19
CA ALA A 312 -1.80 -7.44 22.21
C ALA A 312 -2.48 -8.21 23.36
N GLY A 313 -2.82 -7.51 24.45
CA GLY A 313 -3.68 -8.03 25.50
C GLY A 313 -3.06 -9.00 26.50
N ALA A 314 -1.73 -9.16 26.52
CA ALA A 314 -1.04 -9.85 27.61
C ALA A 314 -0.27 -8.81 28.44
N ASP A 315 -0.48 -8.81 29.76
CA ASP A 315 0.49 -8.18 30.66
C ASP A 315 1.87 -8.73 30.29
N VAL A 316 2.81 -7.84 29.96
CA VAL A 316 4.21 -8.23 29.75
C VAL A 316 4.65 -8.93 31.03
N ASP A 317 5.03 -10.20 30.95
CA ASP A 317 5.52 -10.92 32.13
C ASP A 317 6.84 -10.28 32.59
N ARG A 318 6.74 -9.34 33.53
CA ARG A 318 7.88 -8.68 34.16
C ARG A 318 8.53 -9.55 35.23
N SER A 319 8.05 -10.78 35.47
CA SER A 319 8.65 -11.68 36.46
C SER A 319 10.08 -12.08 36.08
N ILE A 320 10.41 -12.05 34.78
CA ILE A 320 11.77 -12.26 34.26
C ILE A 320 12.68 -11.03 34.40
N LEU A 321 12.10 -9.83 34.58
CA LEU A 321 12.82 -8.58 34.81
C LEU A 321 13.16 -8.42 36.30
N ARG A 322 13.68 -9.48 36.92
CA ARG A 322 14.27 -9.42 38.26
C ARG A 322 15.78 -9.26 38.14
N GLY A 323 16.24 -8.05 38.40
CA GLY A 323 17.63 -7.72 38.69
C GLY A 323 17.63 -6.44 39.50
N ASP A 324 18.34 -6.43 40.63
CA ASP A 324 18.56 -5.18 41.35
C ASP A 324 19.51 -4.34 40.48
N PRO A 325 19.21 -3.07 40.15
CA PRO A 325 20.14 -2.21 39.44
C PRO A 325 21.52 -2.11 40.12
N ALA A 326 21.61 -2.40 41.42
CA ALA A 326 22.87 -2.52 42.15
C ALA A 326 23.77 -3.66 41.65
N ASP A 327 23.20 -4.71 41.07
CA ASP A 327 23.94 -5.86 40.52
C ASP A 327 24.73 -5.48 39.25
N VAL A 328 24.33 -4.40 38.57
CA VAL A 328 25.01 -3.89 37.36
C VAL A 328 26.36 -3.23 37.69
N TRP A 329 26.50 -2.70 38.90
CA TRP A 329 27.68 -1.92 39.31
C TRP A 329 28.65 -2.68 40.22
N GLY A 330 28.38 -3.95 40.52
CA GLY A 330 29.29 -4.80 41.28
C GLY A 330 29.61 -4.28 42.69
N GLU A 331 28.70 -3.52 43.31
CA GLU A 331 28.86 -3.14 44.71
C GLU A 331 28.61 -4.37 45.58
N THR A 332 29.69 -5.09 45.84
CA THR A 332 29.70 -6.16 46.83
C THR A 332 29.32 -5.54 48.16
N ARG A 333 28.11 -5.83 48.66
CA ARG A 333 27.78 -5.56 50.07
C ARG A 333 28.74 -6.38 50.92
N THR A 334 29.84 -5.76 51.36
CA THR A 334 30.63 -6.25 52.48
C THR A 334 29.71 -6.35 53.68
N SER A 335 29.41 -7.59 54.06
CA SER A 335 28.71 -7.93 55.29
C SER A 335 29.50 -7.40 56.48
N ALA A 336 28.92 -6.45 57.22
CA ALA A 336 29.35 -6.20 58.58
C ALA A 336 28.80 -7.31 59.48
N ARG A 337 29.65 -8.27 59.83
CA ARG A 337 29.81 -8.86 61.17
C ARG A 337 31.22 -9.42 61.29
#